data_AF-A0A9E3CJL7-F1
#
_entry.id   AF-A0A9E3CJL7-F1
#
_cell.length_a   1.000
_cell.length_b   1.000
_cell.length_c   1.000
_cell.angle_alpha   90.00
_cell.angle_beta   90.00
_cell.angle_gamma   90.00
#
_symmetry.space_group_name_H-M   'P 1'
#
loop_
_entity.id
_entity.type
_entity.pdbx_description
1 polymer ?
#
loop_
_entity_poly.entity_id
_entity_poly.type
_entity_poly.pdbx_seq_one_letter_code
_entity_poly.pdbx_strand_id
1 'polypeptide(L)'
;MRERTAAGLVAARARGRKEGWPRTMDERQARMAQALREDPALSVAEICRRLGVSEATVCRYSRPASDGNTQADALDRKKANNSVLSDI
;
A
#
# COMPACT_ATOMS: atom_id res chain seq x y z
N MET A 1 7.80 -21.24 28.05
CA MET A 1 7.84 -21.91 26.73
C MET A 1 8.03 -20.98 25.52
N ARG A 2 8.02 -19.64 25.67
CA ARG A 2 8.19 -18.70 24.54
C ARG A 2 9.63 -18.52 24.07
N GLU A 3 10.60 -18.64 24.98
CA GLU A 3 12.03 -18.40 24.70
C GLU A 3 12.64 -19.44 23.76
N ARG A 4 12.25 -20.72 23.89
CA ARG A 4 12.71 -21.80 23.00
C ARG A 4 12.21 -21.62 21.56
N THR A 5 10.97 -21.15 21.38
CA THR A 5 10.39 -20.89 20.06
C THR A 5 11.07 -19.70 19.38
N ALA A 6 11.37 -18.64 20.13
CA ALA A 6 12.09 -17.49 19.61
C ALA A 6 13.52 -17.86 19.15
N ALA A 7 14.24 -18.64 19.95
CA ALA A 7 15.58 -19.12 19.59
C ALA A 7 15.57 -19.99 18.32
N GLY A 8 14.56 -20.86 18.17
CA GLY A 8 14.37 -21.66 16.96
C GLY A 8 14.07 -20.81 15.72
N LEU A 9 13.22 -19.78 15.85
CA LEU A 9 12.92 -18.84 14.76
C LEU A 9 14.16 -18.02 14.36
N VAL A 10 14.95 -17.55 15.33
CA VAL A 10 16.18 -16.81 15.05
C VAL A 10 17.19 -17.69 14.32
N ALA A 11 17.37 -18.94 14.74
CA ALA A 11 18.23 -19.90 14.06
C ALA A 11 17.74 -20.23 12.64
N ALA A 12 16.42 -20.28 12.40
CA ALA A 12 15.83 -20.48 11.08
C ALA A 12 16.05 -19.27 10.15
N ARG A 13 15.85 -18.05 10.66
CA ARG A 13 16.17 -16.79 9.94
C ARG A 13 17.63 -16.69 9.56
N ALA A 14 18.54 -17.04 10.48
CA ALA A 14 19.99 -17.05 10.23
C ALA A 14 20.39 -18.03 9.11
N ARG A 15 19.61 -19.11 8.91
CA ARG A 15 19.76 -20.06 7.81
C ARG A 15 19.08 -19.61 6.51
N GLY A 16 18.57 -18.39 6.46
CA GLY A 16 17.96 -17.81 5.25
C GLY A 16 16.51 -18.21 5.01
N ARG A 17 15.81 -18.83 5.98
CA ARG A 17 14.36 -19.01 5.85
C ARG A 17 13.69 -17.64 5.90
N LYS A 18 13.14 -17.21 4.76
CA LYS A 18 12.24 -16.06 4.68
C LYS A 18 10.91 -16.46 5.32
N GLU A 19 10.76 -16.18 6.60
CA GLU A 19 9.51 -16.34 7.35
C GLU A 19 8.44 -15.44 6.71
N GLY A 20 7.29 -15.98 6.32
CA GLY A 20 6.12 -15.19 5.94
C GLY A 20 5.38 -15.65 4.69
N TRP A 21 4.25 -14.99 4.43
CA TRP A 21 3.46 -15.18 3.22
C TRP A 21 4.25 -14.66 2.01
N PRO A 22 4.37 -15.42 0.90
CA PRO A 22 5.01 -14.97 -0.32
C PRO A 22 4.44 -13.63 -0.78
N ARG A 23 5.29 -12.70 -1.23
CA ARG A 23 4.82 -11.42 -1.75
C ARG A 23 3.85 -11.67 -2.91
N THR A 24 2.71 -10.98 -2.90
CA THR A 24 1.69 -11.03 -3.98
C THR A 24 2.23 -10.53 -5.33
N MET A 25 3.35 -9.79 -5.32
CA MET A 25 3.94 -9.19 -6.51
C MET A 25 5.45 -9.37 -6.47
N ASP A 26 6.04 -9.79 -7.60
CA ASP A 26 7.49 -9.88 -7.76
C ASP A 26 8.13 -8.49 -7.89
N GLU A 27 9.42 -8.36 -7.59
CA GLU A 27 10.15 -7.10 -7.69
C GLU A 27 10.15 -6.53 -9.11
N ARG A 28 10.19 -7.40 -10.14
CA ARG A 28 10.05 -6.95 -11.53
C ARG A 28 8.68 -6.34 -11.80
N GLN A 29 7.63 -6.98 -11.29
CA GLN A 29 6.26 -6.48 -11.43
C GLN A 29 6.08 -5.17 -10.66
N ALA A 30 6.71 -5.01 -9.49
CA ALA A 30 6.71 -3.75 -8.73
C ALA A 30 7.33 -2.59 -9.51
N ARG A 31 8.51 -2.79 -10.11
CA ARG A 31 9.15 -1.77 -10.96
C ARG A 31 8.30 -1.43 -12.18
N MET A 32 7.68 -2.43 -12.80
CA MET A 32 6.79 -2.22 -13.94
C MET A 32 5.51 -1.46 -13.54
N ALA A 33 4.91 -1.80 -12.40
CA ALA A 33 3.74 -1.10 -11.87
C ALA A 33 4.03 0.38 -11.58
N GLN A 34 5.23 0.68 -11.06
CA GLN A 34 5.67 2.04 -10.80
C GLN A 34 5.84 2.82 -12.12
N ALA A 35 6.56 2.27 -13.09
CA ALA A 35 6.73 2.90 -14.40
C ALA A 35 5.40 3.14 -15.13
N LEU A 36 4.46 2.20 -15.05
CA LEU A 36 3.13 2.35 -15.67
C LEU A 36 2.25 3.38 -14.95
N ARG A 37 2.49 3.63 -13.65
CA ARG A 37 1.77 4.64 -12.85
C ARG A 37 2.23 6.06 -13.19
N GLU A 38 3.48 6.21 -13.63
CA GLU A 38 4.05 7.50 -14.06
C GLU A 38 3.52 7.96 -15.42
N ASP A 39 3.02 7.03 -16.24
CA ASP A 39 2.39 7.34 -17.53
C ASP A 39 0.95 7.86 -17.33
N PRO A 40 0.66 9.13 -17.66
CA PRO A 40 -0.67 9.71 -17.50
C PRO A 40 -1.71 9.13 -18.47
N ALA A 41 -1.29 8.39 -19.50
CA ALA A 41 -2.19 7.75 -20.46
C ALA A 41 -2.83 6.46 -19.93
N LEU A 42 -2.29 5.89 -18.84
CA LEU A 42 -2.74 4.60 -18.31
C LEU A 42 -3.56 4.77 -17.04
N SER A 43 -4.80 4.27 -17.06
CA SER A 43 -5.63 4.20 -15.86
C SER A 43 -5.14 3.09 -14.93
N VAL A 44 -5.36 3.25 -13.62
CA VAL A 44 -5.02 2.23 -12.61
C VAL A 44 -5.69 0.88 -12.93
N ALA A 45 -6.92 0.90 -13.46
CA ALA A 45 -7.63 -0.30 -13.90
C ALA A 45 -6.92 -1.01 -15.06
N GLU A 46 -6.39 -0.27 -16.03
CA GLU A 46 -5.59 -0.80 -17.14
C GLU A 46 -4.32 -1.50 -16.63
N ILE A 47 -3.65 -0.88 -15.66
CA ILE A 47 -2.43 -1.39 -15.04
C ILE A 47 -2.72 -2.69 -14.28
N CYS A 48 -3.83 -2.74 -13.53
CA CYS A 48 -4.28 -3.95 -12.84
C CYS A 48 -4.57 -5.10 -13.81
N ARG A 49 -5.25 -4.82 -14.93
CA ARG A 49 -5.53 -5.82 -15.97
C ARG A 49 -4.24 -6.36 -16.60
N ARG A 50 -3.28 -5.49 -16.90
CA ARG A 50 -1.99 -5.87 -17.48
C ARG A 50 -1.12 -6.69 -16.54
N LEU A 51 -1.18 -6.41 -15.24
CA LEU A 51 -0.38 -7.08 -14.21
C LEU A 51 -1.07 -8.28 -13.56
N GLY A 52 -2.39 -8.45 -13.76
CA GLY A 52 -3.17 -9.52 -13.13
C GLY A 52 -3.29 -9.39 -11.61
N VAL A 53 -3.15 -8.18 -11.07
CA VAL A 53 -3.17 -7.91 -9.62
C VAL A 53 -4.31 -6.96 -9.25
N SER A 54 -4.68 -6.96 -7.98
CA SER A 54 -5.69 -6.03 -7.48
C SER A 54 -5.17 -4.59 -7.42
N GLU A 55 -6.09 -3.64 -7.52
CA GLU A 55 -5.81 -2.20 -7.37
C GLU A 55 -5.13 -1.86 -6.04
N ALA A 56 -5.55 -2.53 -4.96
CA ALA A 56 -4.92 -2.41 -3.65
C ALA A 56 -3.43 -2.83 -3.68
N THR A 57 -3.10 -3.85 -4.48
CA THR A 57 -1.72 -4.32 -4.65
C THR A 57 -0.90 -3.30 -5.43
N VAL A 58 -1.39 -2.82 -6.58
CA VAL A 58 -0.71 -1.78 -7.37
C VAL A 58 -0.49 -0.53 -6.53
N CYS A 59 -1.51 -0.05 -5.81
CA CYS A 59 -1.42 1.16 -4.98
C CYS A 59 -0.39 1.00 -3.86
N ARG A 60 -0.35 -0.16 -3.19
CA ARG A 60 0.63 -0.46 -2.13
C ARG A 60 2.08 -0.43 -2.62
N TYR A 61 2.32 -0.81 -3.88
CA TYR A 61 3.66 -0.88 -4.47
C TYR A 61 4.05 0.33 -5.31
N SER A 62 3.12 1.22 -5.64
CA SER A 62 3.37 2.43 -6.44
C SER A 62 3.41 3.71 -5.61
N ARG A 63 3.13 3.66 -4.30
CA ARG A 63 3.34 4.81 -3.43
C ARG A 63 4.83 5.02 -3.16
N PRO A 64 5.40 6.22 -3.40
CA PRO A 64 6.70 6.56 -2.85
C PRO A 64 6.62 6.49 -1.31
N ALA A 65 7.75 6.22 -0.67
CA ALA A 65 7.85 5.84 0.75
C ALA A 65 7.40 6.90 1.78
N SER A 66 6.67 7.95 1.38
CA SER A 66 6.29 9.09 2.22
C SER A 66 4.94 9.00 2.93
N ASP A 67 4.07 8.04 2.62
CA ASP A 67 2.68 8.12 3.10
C ASP A 67 2.32 7.02 4.10
N GLY A 68 3.11 6.91 5.16
CA GLY A 68 2.61 6.38 6.42
C GLY A 68 1.84 7.48 7.13
N ASN A 69 0.51 7.34 7.23
CA ASN A 69 -0.43 8.20 7.97
C ASN A 69 -1.11 9.35 7.17
N THR A 70 -2.14 9.01 6.38
CA THR A 70 -3.24 9.95 6.07
C THR A 70 -4.57 9.24 6.28
N GLN A 71 -4.80 8.80 7.51
CA GLN A 71 -6.15 8.60 8.04
C GLN A 71 -6.49 9.66 9.10
N ALA A 72 -5.62 10.67 9.29
CA ALA A 72 -5.78 11.76 10.26
C ALA A 72 -6.33 13.08 9.65
N ASP A 73 -6.26 13.30 8.32
CA ASP A 73 -6.61 14.61 7.73
C ASP A 73 -8.05 14.72 7.20
N ALA A 74 -8.92 13.74 7.48
CA ALA A 74 -10.32 13.76 7.07
C ALA A 74 -11.24 14.56 8.00
N LEU A 75 -10.72 15.24 9.03
CA LEU A 75 -11.51 15.99 10.02
C LEU A 75 -11.66 17.51 9.73
N ASP A 76 -11.06 18.06 8.67
CA ASP A 76 -10.94 19.53 8.54
C ASP A 76 -11.66 20.20 7.34
N ARG A 77 -12.58 19.54 6.63
CA ARG A 77 -13.30 20.21 5.51
C ARG A 77 -14.82 20.15 5.48
N LYS A 78 -15.48 19.44 6.41
CA LYS A 78 -16.96 19.34 6.42
C LYS A 78 -17.67 20.09 7.55
N LYS A 79 -17.06 21.13 8.13
CA LYS A 79 -17.69 21.91 9.22
C LYS A 79 -18.00 23.39 8.92
N ALA A 80 -17.84 23.89 7.68
CA ALA A 80 -18.00 25.34 7.44
C ALA A 80 -18.87 25.79 6.25
N ASN A 81 -19.47 24.91 5.43
CA ASN A 81 -20.33 25.35 4.31
C ASN A 81 -21.76 24.77 4.37
N ASN A 82 -22.38 24.83 5.55
CA ASN A 82 -23.83 24.83 5.67
C ASN A 82 -24.26 25.82 6.76
N SER A 83 -24.19 27.11 6.46
CA SER A 83 -24.97 28.13 7.17
C SER A 83 -25.32 29.29 6.23
N VAL A 84 -25.97 28.99 5.11
CA VAL A 84 -26.85 29.98 4.48
C VAL A 84 -28.25 29.65 4.98
N LEU A 85 -28.72 30.41 5.97
CA LEU A 85 -30.13 30.72 6.32
C LEU A 85 -30.28 31.08 7.81
N SER A 86 -29.86 32.28 8.17
CA SER A 86 -30.37 33.16 9.25
C SER A 86 -29.49 34.42 9.17
N ASP A 87 -29.91 35.57 8.67
CA ASP A 87 -31.08 36.35 9.08
C ASP A 87 -31.47 37.34 7.97
N ILE A 88 -32.77 37.43 7.69
CA ILE A 88 -33.46 38.65 7.24
C ILE A 88 -33.84 39.41 8.51
#